data_AF-A0A5N6M9J4-F1
#
_entry.id   AF-A0A5N6M9J4-F1
#
_cell.length_a   1.000
_cell.length_b   1.000
_cell.length_c   1.000
_cell.angle_alpha   90.00
_cell.angle_beta   90.00
_cell.angle_gamma   90.00
#
_symmetry.space_group_name_H-M   'P 1'
#
loop_
_entity.id
_entity.type
_entity.pdbx_description
1 polymer ?
#
loop_
_entity_poly.entity_id
_entity_poly.type
_entity_poly.pdbx_seq_one_letter_code
_entity_poly.pdbx_strand_id
1 'polypeptide(L)'
;MAALYCGGSGDEQRWWWQAAVLKVDAQQEQRRWMNINRNGGDGNSLVVNEKKEIVPTRTVTGWRVCIDYRKLNDATQKDHFPLPFIDQMLERLSGQQFYCFLDGFSGYFQIPIAPEDQEKTTFTCPYGTFAYRRMPFGLCNAPATFQRCMVAILQDMIETSMEVFMDDFSVFGSSFDQCLINLEKMLRRCVETNLMLNWEKCHFMVTEGIVLGHKISRDGIQVDKAKIETISKLPPPTSVKAVRSFLGHAGFYRRFIKDFSKITRPINPG
;
A
#
# COMPACT_ATOMS: atom_id res chain seq x y z
N MET A 1 -6.46 -19.54 -21.33
CA MET A 1 -5.88 -20.90 -21.33
C MET A 1 -4.60 -20.89 -20.53
N ALA A 2 -4.61 -21.49 -19.34
CA ALA A 2 -3.47 -22.16 -18.72
C ALA A 2 -4.10 -23.05 -17.62
N ALA A 3 -4.47 -24.27 -18.02
CA ALA A 3 -4.88 -25.31 -17.10
C ALA A 3 -3.60 -26.02 -16.61
N LEU A 4 -3.43 -26.15 -15.30
CA LEU A 4 -2.53 -27.15 -14.72
C LEU A 4 -3.37 -28.08 -13.85
N TYR A 5 -3.45 -29.31 -14.35
CA TYR A 5 -4.01 -30.48 -13.69
C TYR A 5 -3.15 -30.86 -12.47
N CYS A 6 -3.78 -31.06 -11.32
CA CYS A 6 -3.46 -32.15 -10.39
C CYS A 6 -4.74 -32.58 -9.68
N GLY A 7 -4.97 -33.89 -9.66
CA GLY A 7 -6.24 -34.53 -9.33
C GLY A 7 -6.63 -34.40 -7.86
N GLY A 8 -7.85 -33.90 -7.65
CA GLY A 8 -8.66 -34.02 -6.45
C GLY A 8 -10.12 -34.02 -6.91
N SER A 9 -10.96 -34.86 -6.32
CA SER A 9 -12.37 -35.02 -6.72
C SER A 9 -13.10 -33.68 -6.82
N GLY A 10 -13.87 -33.50 -7.89
CA GLY A 10 -14.50 -32.23 -8.28
C GLY A 10 -15.40 -31.55 -7.25
N ASP A 11 -15.69 -32.20 -6.12
CA ASP A 11 -16.43 -31.62 -5.00
C ASP A 11 -15.55 -30.81 -4.03
N GLU A 12 -14.26 -31.14 -3.87
CA GLU A 12 -13.34 -30.35 -3.01
C GLU A 12 -12.98 -29.00 -3.64
N GLN A 13 -12.71 -28.97 -4.95
CA GLN A 13 -12.44 -27.71 -5.66
C GLN A 13 -13.67 -26.78 -5.68
N ARG A 14 -14.88 -27.34 -5.70
CA ARG A 14 -16.12 -26.58 -5.62
C ARG A 14 -16.33 -25.97 -4.24
N TRP A 15 -15.91 -26.67 -3.18
CA TRP A 15 -15.90 -26.17 -1.80
C TRP A 15 -14.90 -25.03 -1.59
N TRP A 16 -13.69 -25.08 -2.16
CA TRP A 16 -12.73 -23.96 -2.08
C TRP A 16 -13.24 -22.70 -2.79
N TRP A 17 -13.85 -22.86 -3.96
CA TRP A 17 -14.50 -21.74 -4.66
C TRP A 17 -15.75 -21.25 -3.92
N GLN A 18 -16.58 -22.13 -3.38
CA GLN A 18 -17.78 -21.73 -2.62
C GLN A 18 -17.44 -21.10 -1.26
N ALA A 19 -16.39 -21.53 -0.56
CA ALA A 19 -15.96 -20.88 0.69
C ALA A 19 -15.35 -19.49 0.44
N ALA A 20 -14.60 -19.32 -0.66
CA ALA A 20 -14.14 -18.01 -1.12
C ALA A 20 -15.31 -17.10 -1.53
N VAL A 21 -16.33 -17.66 -2.20
CA VAL A 21 -17.54 -16.94 -2.63
C VAL A 21 -18.52 -16.66 -1.47
N LEU A 22 -18.62 -17.53 -0.46
CA LEU A 22 -19.52 -17.32 0.69
C LEU A 22 -19.02 -16.22 1.65
N LYS A 23 -17.71 -15.91 1.65
CA LYS A 23 -17.20 -14.68 2.29
C LYS A 23 -17.39 -13.42 1.43
N VAL A 24 -17.70 -13.56 0.12
CA VAL A 24 -18.08 -12.44 -0.76
C VAL A 24 -19.52 -11.97 -0.50
N ASP A 25 -20.41 -12.80 0.08
CA ASP A 25 -21.76 -12.35 0.43
C ASP A 25 -21.78 -11.40 1.65
N ALA A 26 -20.86 -11.56 2.61
CA ALA A 26 -20.65 -10.57 3.66
C ALA A 26 -20.10 -9.22 3.10
N GLN A 27 -19.38 -9.26 1.97
CA GLN A 27 -19.01 -8.06 1.22
C GLN A 27 -20.20 -7.40 0.51
N GLN A 28 -21.26 -8.14 0.14
CA GLN A 28 -22.45 -7.55 -0.50
C GLN A 28 -23.27 -6.68 0.45
N GLU A 29 -23.37 -7.03 1.73
CA GLU A 29 -24.13 -6.24 2.70
C GLU A 29 -23.40 -4.93 3.09
N GLN A 30 -22.06 -4.94 3.15
CA GLN A 30 -21.24 -3.73 3.29
C GLN A 30 -21.18 -2.88 2.00
N ARG A 31 -21.23 -3.50 0.81
CA ARG A 31 -21.36 -2.79 -0.48
C ARG A 31 -22.64 -1.95 -0.56
N ARG A 32 -23.70 -2.33 0.16
CA ARG A 32 -24.96 -1.59 0.19
C ARG A 32 -24.87 -0.24 0.93
N TRP A 33 -23.95 -0.12 1.90
CA TRP A 33 -23.69 1.12 2.64
C TRP A 33 -22.53 1.96 2.07
N MET A 34 -21.61 1.35 1.33
CA MET A 34 -20.37 2.00 0.83
C MET A 34 -20.34 2.17 -0.70
N ASN A 35 -21.49 2.31 -1.35
CA ASN A 35 -21.57 2.42 -2.81
C ASN A 35 -21.19 3.82 -3.33
N ILE A 36 -19.92 4.20 -3.14
CA ILE A 36 -19.15 5.13 -3.99
C ILE A 36 -17.70 4.63 -3.93
N ASN A 37 -17.31 3.74 -4.87
CA ASN A 37 -15.95 3.65 -5.44
C ASN A 37 -15.85 2.42 -6.35
N ARG A 38 -15.80 2.66 -7.67
CA ARG A 38 -15.22 1.72 -8.63
C ARG A 38 -13.76 2.10 -8.80
N ASN A 39 -12.83 1.22 -8.44
CA ASN A 39 -11.40 1.45 -8.64
C ASN A 39 -11.02 1.20 -10.10
N GLY A 40 -10.26 2.11 -10.69
CA GLY A 40 -9.63 1.93 -12.00
C GLY A 40 -8.62 3.02 -12.31
N GLY A 41 -7.34 2.64 -12.48
CA GLY A 41 -6.31 3.42 -13.17
C GLY A 41 -5.45 4.34 -12.29
N ASP A 42 -4.23 3.90 -11.99
CA ASP A 42 -3.12 4.76 -11.57
C ASP A 42 -2.62 5.58 -12.76
N GLY A 43 -3.32 6.68 -13.05
CA GLY A 43 -2.87 7.73 -13.97
C GLY A 43 -2.77 9.04 -13.22
N ASN A 44 -1.55 9.50 -12.92
CA ASN A 44 -1.32 10.89 -12.52
C ASN A 44 -1.46 11.77 -13.76
N SER A 45 -2.43 12.69 -13.75
CA SER A 45 -2.53 13.75 -14.75
C SER A 45 -1.93 15.05 -14.19
N LEU A 46 -1.27 15.85 -15.02
CA LEU A 46 -0.72 17.13 -14.60
C LEU A 46 -1.75 18.22 -14.92
N VAL A 47 -2.27 18.89 -13.90
CA VAL A 47 -3.26 19.96 -14.05
C VAL A 47 -2.66 21.27 -13.58
N VAL A 48 -2.86 22.34 -14.33
CA VAL A 48 -2.39 23.68 -13.95
C VAL A 48 -3.43 24.33 -13.04
N ASN A 49 -3.06 24.66 -11.80
CA ASN A 49 -3.95 25.36 -10.88
C ASN A 49 -4.10 26.85 -11.24
N GLU A 50 -4.99 27.57 -10.55
CA GLU A 50 -5.23 29.01 -10.75
C GLU A 50 -3.98 29.89 -10.55
N LYS A 51 -2.98 29.38 -9.82
CA LYS A 51 -1.68 30.02 -9.59
C LYS A 51 -0.63 29.67 -10.65
N LYS A 52 -1.04 29.00 -11.74
CA LYS A 52 -0.16 28.47 -12.80
C LYS A 52 0.86 27.43 -12.33
N GLU A 53 0.62 26.80 -11.18
CA GLU A 53 1.45 25.71 -10.67
C GLU A 53 0.93 24.39 -11.24
N ILE A 54 1.83 23.53 -11.70
CA ILE A 54 1.48 22.18 -12.16
C ILE A 54 1.27 21.30 -10.93
N VAL A 55 0.03 20.92 -10.69
CA VAL A 55 -0.36 20.03 -9.61
C VAL A 55 -0.64 18.64 -10.19
N PRO A 56 0.07 17.59 -9.75
CA PRO A 56 -0.30 16.23 -10.09
C PRO A 56 -1.68 15.93 -9.48
N THR A 57 -2.67 15.77 -10.35
CA THR A 57 -4.04 15.46 -9.99
C THR A 57 -4.35 14.04 -10.46
N ARG A 58 -4.77 13.19 -9.52
CA ARG A 58 -5.28 11.86 -9.83
C ARG A 58 -6.64 12.00 -10.53
N THR A 59 -6.89 11.17 -11.54
CA THR A 59 -8.23 11.02 -12.11
C THR A 59 -9.23 10.72 -11.00
N VAL A 60 -10.24 11.56 -10.82
CA VAL A 60 -11.22 11.41 -9.72
C VAL A 60 -12.17 10.27 -10.07
N THR A 61 -11.87 9.07 -9.56
CA THR A 61 -12.67 7.85 -9.78
C THR A 61 -13.80 7.66 -8.75
N GLY A 62 -13.89 8.56 -7.78
CA GLY A 62 -14.96 8.61 -6.78
C GLY A 62 -14.69 9.64 -5.68
N TRP A 63 -15.71 9.92 -4.86
CA TRP A 63 -15.60 10.79 -3.70
C TRP A 63 -15.11 9.97 -2.50
N ARG A 64 -14.11 10.49 -1.77
CA ARG A 64 -13.64 9.91 -0.51
C ARG A 64 -13.93 10.87 0.62
N VAL A 65 -14.50 10.37 1.70
CA VAL A 65 -14.69 11.15 2.92
C VAL A 65 -13.32 11.35 3.57
N CYS A 66 -12.91 12.61 3.71
CA CYS A 66 -11.67 13.00 4.38
C CYS A 66 -12.04 13.83 5.60
N ILE A 67 -11.82 13.29 6.79
CA ILE A 67 -12.03 14.01 8.04
C ILE A 67 -10.74 14.73 8.43
N ASP A 68 -10.85 16.01 8.78
CA ASP A 68 -9.72 16.81 9.20
C ASP A 68 -9.36 16.56 10.68
N TYR A 69 -8.50 15.57 10.90
CA TYR A 69 -7.99 15.23 12.23
C TYR A 69 -6.74 16.03 12.65
N ARG A 70 -6.37 17.14 11.99
CA ARG A 70 -5.13 17.88 12.33
C ARG A 70 -5.03 18.24 13.81
N LYS A 71 -6.09 18.84 14.38
CA LYS A 71 -6.12 19.22 15.80
C LYS A 71 -6.06 18.01 16.74
N LEU A 72 -6.77 16.94 16.38
CA LEU A 72 -6.73 15.69 17.15
C LEU A 72 -5.32 15.11 17.14
N ASN A 73 -4.68 15.07 15.98
CA ASN A 73 -3.33 14.57 15.81
C ASN A 73 -2.34 15.38 16.65
N ASP A 74 -2.47 16.70 16.71
CA ASP A 74 -1.58 17.55 17.53
C ASP A 74 -1.70 17.25 19.03
N ALA A 75 -2.91 16.93 19.51
CA ALA A 75 -3.17 16.55 20.89
C ALA A 75 -2.84 15.07 21.20
N THR A 76 -2.59 14.25 20.17
CA THR A 76 -2.37 12.81 20.31
C THR A 76 -0.89 12.51 20.54
N GLN A 77 -0.57 11.72 21.57
CA GLN A 77 0.78 11.23 21.77
C GLN A 77 1.24 10.39 20.58
N LYS A 78 2.41 10.73 20.01
CA LYS A 78 2.93 10.05 18.82
C LYS A 78 3.44 8.67 19.16
N ASP A 79 2.99 7.68 18.42
CA ASP A 79 3.51 6.32 18.49
C ASP A 79 4.77 6.23 17.63
N HIS A 80 5.90 5.90 18.27
CA HIS A 80 7.20 5.74 17.62
C HIS A 80 7.50 4.29 17.25
N PHE A 81 6.49 3.51 16.86
CA PHE A 81 6.71 2.17 16.34
C PHE A 81 7.65 2.21 15.12
N PRO A 82 8.73 1.41 15.10
CA PRO A 82 9.67 1.42 13.99
C PRO A 82 9.00 0.84 12.74
N LEU A 83 8.91 1.66 11.70
CA LEU A 83 8.59 1.16 10.37
C LEU A 83 9.81 0.47 9.77
N PRO A 84 9.63 -0.61 8.99
CA PRO A 84 10.73 -1.26 8.30
C PRO A 84 11.50 -0.27 7.44
N PHE A 85 12.83 -0.38 7.43
CA PHE A 85 13.64 0.39 6.50
C PHE A 85 13.35 -0.09 5.08
N ILE A 86 12.75 0.78 4.28
CA ILE A 86 12.37 0.52 2.88
C ILE A 86 13.55 -0.09 2.12
N ASP A 87 14.76 0.41 2.34
CA ASP A 87 15.94 -0.03 1.62
C ASP A 87 16.27 -1.51 1.90
N GLN A 88 16.22 -1.93 3.16
CA GLN A 88 16.47 -3.31 3.56
C GLN A 88 15.37 -4.25 3.07
N MET A 89 14.11 -3.80 3.13
CA MET A 89 12.97 -4.54 2.63
C MET A 89 13.09 -4.81 1.12
N LEU A 90 13.43 -3.78 0.33
CA LEU A 90 13.61 -3.91 -1.11
C LEU A 90 14.82 -4.78 -1.46
N GLU A 91 15.90 -4.74 -0.67
CA GLU A 91 17.07 -5.60 -0.86
C GLU A 91 16.73 -7.08 -0.68
N ARG A 92 15.94 -7.44 0.33
CA ARG A 92 15.48 -8.82 0.55
C ARG A 92 14.50 -9.32 -0.50
N LEU A 93 13.65 -8.42 -1.00
CA LEU A 93 12.75 -8.72 -2.12
C LEU A 93 13.52 -8.92 -3.42
N SER A 94 14.64 -8.23 -3.61
CA SER A 94 15.38 -8.27 -4.88
C SER A 94 15.98 -9.66 -5.15
N GLY A 95 16.07 -10.04 -6.44
CA GLY A 95 16.75 -11.26 -6.85
C GLY A 95 15.90 -12.54 -6.81
N GLN A 96 14.65 -12.47 -6.33
CA GLN A 96 13.73 -13.62 -6.34
C GLN A 96 13.17 -13.87 -7.75
N GLN A 97 12.76 -15.10 -8.02
CA GLN A 97 12.24 -15.48 -9.34
C GLN A 97 10.74 -15.21 -9.49
N PHE A 98 9.97 -15.43 -8.43
CA PHE A 98 8.52 -15.29 -8.43
C PHE A 98 8.05 -14.48 -7.23
N TYR A 99 7.00 -13.70 -7.45
CA TYR A 99 6.41 -12.79 -6.49
C TYR A 99 4.88 -12.90 -6.53
N CYS A 100 4.26 -12.67 -5.38
CA CYS A 100 2.85 -12.34 -5.27
C CYS A 100 2.72 -11.03 -4.49
N PHE A 101 2.13 -10.01 -5.12
CA PHE A 101 1.84 -8.72 -4.49
C PHE A 101 0.37 -8.67 -4.11
N LEU A 102 0.08 -8.51 -2.83
CA LEU A 102 -1.28 -8.53 -2.29
C LEU A 102 -1.56 -7.20 -1.59
N ASP A 103 -2.82 -6.76 -1.66
CA ASP A 103 -3.31 -5.49 -1.10
C ASP A 103 -4.34 -5.80 -0.01
N GLY A 104 -4.20 -5.19 1.17
CA GLY A 104 -5.19 -5.27 2.24
C GLY A 104 -6.52 -4.59 1.86
N PHE A 105 -7.65 -5.27 2.03
CA PHE A 105 -8.95 -4.69 1.72
C PHE A 105 -9.33 -3.58 2.70
N SER A 106 -9.66 -2.39 2.19
CA SER A 106 -10.09 -1.23 2.99
C SER A 106 -9.05 -0.76 4.04
N GLY A 107 -7.78 -1.15 3.87
CA GLY A 107 -6.64 -0.73 4.68
C GLY A 107 -6.90 -0.67 6.18
N TYR A 108 -6.70 0.52 6.78
CA TYR A 108 -6.86 0.78 8.22
C TYR A 108 -8.24 0.42 8.80
N PHE A 109 -9.31 0.41 8.00
CA PHE A 109 -10.66 0.11 8.50
C PHE A 109 -10.84 -1.33 8.99
N GLN A 110 -9.87 -2.20 8.76
CA GLN A 110 -9.86 -3.55 9.34
C GLN A 110 -9.57 -3.53 10.85
N ILE A 111 -8.91 -2.50 11.37
CA ILE A 111 -8.50 -2.44 12.78
C ILE A 111 -9.57 -1.73 13.61
N PRO A 112 -10.10 -2.37 14.68
CA PRO A 112 -11.04 -1.72 15.59
C PRO A 112 -10.36 -0.64 16.44
N ILE A 113 -11.09 0.44 16.69
CA ILE A 113 -10.69 1.46 17.66
C ILE A 113 -11.18 1.02 19.03
N ALA A 114 -10.32 1.17 20.05
CA ALA A 114 -10.67 0.91 21.44
C ALA A 114 -11.95 1.69 21.81
N PRO A 115 -12.95 1.09 22.46
CA PRO A 115 -14.23 1.74 22.73
C PRO A 115 -14.11 3.14 23.36
N GLU A 116 -13.16 3.32 24.28
CA GLU A 116 -12.82 4.56 24.97
C GLU A 116 -12.24 5.65 24.06
N ASP A 117 -11.69 5.29 22.91
CA ASP A 117 -11.08 6.22 21.95
C ASP A 117 -12.00 6.54 20.76
N GLN A 118 -13.13 5.85 20.61
CA GLN A 118 -14.04 6.05 19.46
C GLN A 118 -14.58 7.48 19.41
N GLU A 119 -14.94 8.04 20.57
CA GLU A 119 -15.44 9.42 20.68
C GLU A 119 -14.44 10.47 20.19
N LYS A 120 -13.13 10.18 20.24
CA LYS A 120 -12.09 11.09 19.76
C LYS A 120 -12.11 11.23 18.25
N THR A 121 -12.63 10.23 17.55
CA THR A 121 -12.76 10.21 16.09
C THR A 121 -14.05 10.86 15.58
N THR A 122 -14.82 11.48 16.47
CA THR A 122 -16.10 12.10 16.16
C THR A 122 -15.99 13.16 15.07
N PHE A 123 -16.93 13.15 14.13
CA PHE A 123 -17.09 14.16 13.10
C PHE A 123 -18.56 14.54 12.94
N THR A 124 -18.80 15.77 12.52
CA THR A 124 -20.15 16.29 12.28
C THR A 124 -20.36 16.46 10.77
N CYS A 125 -21.52 15.99 10.30
CA CYS A 125 -22.01 16.23 8.94
C CYS A 125 -23.46 16.76 9.02
N PRO A 126 -24.07 17.21 7.90
CA PRO A 126 -25.44 17.72 7.90
C PRO A 126 -26.50 16.77 8.48
N TYR A 127 -26.19 15.47 8.57
CA TYR A 127 -27.10 14.42 9.05
C TYR A 127 -26.89 14.06 10.53
N GLY A 128 -25.92 14.69 11.20
CA GLY A 128 -25.64 14.46 12.62
C GLY A 128 -24.17 14.31 12.93
N THR A 129 -23.91 13.80 14.13
CA THR A 129 -22.57 13.59 14.66
C THR A 129 -22.31 12.10 14.78
N PHE A 130 -21.22 11.64 14.19
CA PHE A 130 -20.86 10.23 14.08
C PHE A 130 -19.44 10.00 14.57
N ALA A 131 -19.17 8.81 15.10
CA ALA A 131 -17.85 8.37 15.53
C ALA A 131 -17.47 7.07 14.80
N TYR A 132 -16.18 6.91 14.52
CA TYR A 132 -15.70 5.69 13.88
C TYR A 132 -15.50 4.56 14.90
N ARG A 133 -15.97 3.36 14.54
CA ARG A 133 -15.69 2.12 15.29
C ARG A 133 -14.40 1.42 14.82
N ARG A 134 -13.92 1.77 13.63
CA ARG A 134 -12.75 1.22 12.95
C ARG A 134 -11.83 2.34 12.53
N MET A 135 -10.53 2.10 12.51
CA MET A 135 -9.52 3.14 12.34
C MET A 135 -9.66 3.88 10.98
N PRO A 136 -10.05 5.17 10.98
CA PRO A 136 -10.18 5.94 9.75
C PRO A 136 -8.81 6.43 9.25
N PHE A 137 -8.78 6.80 7.97
CA PHE A 137 -7.67 7.56 7.42
C PHE A 137 -7.56 8.95 8.06
N GLY A 138 -6.34 9.47 8.16
CA GLY A 138 -6.05 10.81 8.67
C GLY A 138 -5.57 10.85 10.12
N LEU A 139 -5.67 9.74 10.87
CA LEU A 139 -5.07 9.62 12.21
C LEU A 139 -3.54 9.44 12.11
N CYS A 140 -2.80 10.19 12.94
CA CYS A 140 -1.33 10.20 12.88
C CYS A 140 -0.66 8.87 13.26
N ASN A 141 -1.28 8.08 14.15
CA ASN A 141 -0.74 6.79 14.58
C ASN A 141 -1.29 5.60 13.79
N ALA A 142 -2.22 5.81 12.84
CA ALA A 142 -2.82 4.72 12.08
C ALA A 142 -1.79 3.83 11.34
N PRO A 143 -0.77 4.37 10.65
CA PRO A 143 0.26 3.56 10.01
C PRO A 143 1.06 2.71 11.00
N ALA A 144 1.43 3.28 12.15
CA ALA A 144 2.20 2.61 13.18
C ALA A 144 1.41 1.44 13.80
N THR A 145 0.15 1.68 14.15
CA THR A 145 -0.76 0.65 14.66
C THR A 145 -0.97 -0.46 13.65
N PHE A 146 -1.17 -0.11 12.37
CA PHE A 146 -1.37 -1.10 11.33
C PHE A 146 -0.13 -1.96 11.10
N GLN A 147 1.04 -1.34 10.99
CA GLN A 147 2.30 -2.07 10.86
C GLN A 147 2.52 -3.02 12.04
N ARG A 148 2.31 -2.55 13.28
CA ARG A 148 2.43 -3.39 14.48
C ARG A 148 1.51 -4.59 14.43
N CYS A 149 0.26 -4.40 14.00
CA CYS A 149 -0.71 -5.47 13.84
C CYS A 149 -0.24 -6.50 12.80
N MET A 150 0.21 -6.04 11.63
CA MET A 150 0.70 -6.94 10.58
C MET A 150 1.94 -7.71 11.01
N VAL A 151 2.88 -7.07 11.70
CA VAL A 151 4.05 -7.73 12.27
C VAL A 151 3.62 -8.79 13.28
N ALA A 152 2.70 -8.49 14.20
CA ALA A 152 2.22 -9.47 15.18
C ALA A 152 1.55 -10.69 14.50
N ILE A 153 0.82 -10.48 13.41
CA ILE A 153 0.12 -11.54 12.68
C ILE A 153 1.07 -12.37 11.83
N LEU A 154 2.10 -11.78 11.21
CA LEU A 154 2.92 -12.41 10.16
C LEU A 154 4.41 -12.57 10.52
N GLN A 155 4.80 -12.27 11.76
CA GLN A 155 6.21 -12.25 12.21
C GLN A 155 7.05 -13.47 11.85
N ASP A 156 6.45 -14.66 11.80
CA ASP A 156 7.13 -15.93 11.47
C ASP A 156 7.49 -16.06 9.98
N MET A 157 6.88 -15.25 9.12
CA MET A 157 7.05 -15.27 7.66
C MET A 157 7.80 -14.04 7.12
N ILE A 158 7.80 -12.94 7.87
CA ILE A 158 8.47 -11.69 7.48
C ILE A 158 9.99 -11.92 7.39
N GLU A 159 10.64 -11.26 6.44
CA GLU A 159 12.06 -11.39 6.07
C GLU A 159 12.48 -12.73 5.46
N THR A 160 11.73 -13.82 5.66
CA THR A 160 12.08 -15.15 5.14
C THR A 160 11.35 -15.49 3.85
N SER A 161 10.06 -15.18 3.78
CA SER A 161 9.16 -15.63 2.70
C SER A 161 8.22 -14.52 2.22
N MET A 162 8.12 -13.45 3.00
CA MET A 162 7.37 -12.26 2.62
C MET A 162 7.93 -10.99 3.27
N GLU A 163 7.53 -9.85 2.73
CA GLU A 163 7.67 -8.54 3.34
C GLU A 163 6.30 -7.87 3.46
N VAL A 164 6.17 -7.01 4.46
CA VAL A 164 4.93 -6.25 4.69
C VAL A 164 5.25 -4.81 4.99
N PHE A 165 4.60 -3.92 4.23
CA PHE A 165 4.62 -2.50 4.47
C PHE A 165 3.20 -1.94 4.49
N MET A 166 2.68 -1.68 5.68
CA MET A 166 1.28 -1.29 5.88
C MET A 166 0.34 -2.28 5.16
N ASP A 167 -0.45 -1.80 4.21
CA ASP A 167 -1.44 -2.58 3.44
C ASP A 167 -0.83 -3.39 2.28
N ASP A 168 0.45 -3.19 1.96
CA ASP A 168 1.14 -3.86 0.85
C ASP A 168 1.89 -5.10 1.36
N PHE A 169 1.49 -6.28 0.87
CA PHE A 169 2.15 -7.55 1.19
C PHE A 169 2.88 -8.06 -0.04
N SER A 170 4.15 -8.44 0.13
CA SER A 170 4.98 -8.98 -0.95
C SER A 170 5.47 -10.36 -0.56
N VAL A 171 4.85 -11.41 -1.10
CA VAL A 171 5.30 -12.80 -0.94
C VAL A 171 6.26 -13.13 -2.07
N PHE A 172 7.33 -13.87 -1.78
CA PHE A 172 8.36 -14.18 -2.78
C PHE A 172 8.90 -15.60 -2.65
N GLY A 173 9.53 -16.09 -3.72
CA GLY A 173 10.19 -17.38 -3.74
C GLY A 173 11.24 -17.51 -4.85
N SER A 174 12.24 -18.37 -4.59
CA SER A 174 13.29 -18.70 -5.56
C SER A 174 12.81 -19.63 -6.69
N SER A 175 11.65 -20.26 -6.54
CA SER A 175 10.95 -21.06 -7.55
C SER A 175 9.45 -20.86 -7.45
N PHE A 176 8.71 -21.30 -8.47
CA PHE A 176 7.25 -21.23 -8.50
C PHE A 176 6.63 -21.99 -7.31
N ASP A 177 7.07 -23.23 -7.08
CA ASP A 177 6.55 -24.08 -5.99
C ASP A 177 6.82 -23.48 -4.62
N GLN A 178 8.03 -22.93 -4.42
CA GLN A 178 8.37 -22.28 -3.15
C GLN A 178 7.51 -21.03 -2.91
N CYS A 179 7.30 -20.22 -3.95
CA CYS A 179 6.42 -19.05 -3.85
C CYS A 179 4.96 -19.47 -3.57
N LEU A 180 4.49 -20.58 -4.15
CA LEU A 180 3.15 -21.10 -3.93
C LEU A 180 2.95 -21.57 -2.48
N ILE A 181 3.92 -22.31 -1.94
CA ILE A 181 3.90 -22.74 -0.53
C ILE A 181 3.89 -21.53 0.41
N ASN A 182 4.68 -20.50 0.11
CA ASN A 182 4.73 -19.28 0.90
C ASN A 182 3.40 -18.51 0.84
N LEU A 183 2.81 -18.41 -0.35
CA LEU A 183 1.51 -17.78 -0.56
C LEU A 183 0.41 -18.53 0.21
N GLU A 184 0.40 -19.86 0.16
CA GLU A 184 -0.59 -20.67 0.88
C GLU A 184 -0.53 -20.44 2.39
N LYS A 185 0.67 -20.42 2.97
CA LYS A 185 0.88 -20.12 4.40
C LYS A 185 0.35 -18.74 4.78
N MET A 186 0.65 -17.73 3.96
CA MET A 186 0.19 -16.36 4.17
C MET A 186 -1.34 -16.27 4.11
N LEU A 187 -1.96 -16.85 3.06
CA LEU A 187 -3.42 -16.85 2.91
C LEU A 187 -4.12 -17.60 4.05
N ARG A 188 -3.54 -18.70 4.53
CA ARG A 188 -4.04 -19.43 5.70
C ARG A 188 -4.05 -18.54 6.94
N ARG A 189 -2.95 -17.81 7.19
CA ARG A 189 -2.87 -16.85 8.30
C ARG A 189 -3.92 -15.74 8.15
N CYS A 190 -4.14 -15.23 6.94
CA CYS A 190 -5.20 -14.23 6.70
C CYS A 190 -6.59 -14.75 7.07
N VAL A 191 -6.89 -16.01 6.75
CA VAL A 191 -8.17 -16.64 7.11
C VAL A 191 -8.31 -16.78 8.63
N GLU A 192 -7.25 -17.24 9.31
CA GLU A 192 -7.21 -17.41 10.77
C GLU A 192 -7.43 -16.08 11.52
N THR A 193 -6.82 -14.99 11.03
CA THR A 193 -6.89 -13.68 11.69
C THR A 193 -8.00 -12.77 11.13
N ASN A 194 -8.83 -13.28 10.22
CA ASN A 194 -9.84 -12.50 9.49
C ASN A 194 -9.28 -11.24 8.81
N LEU A 195 -8.05 -11.31 8.30
CA LEU A 195 -7.47 -10.28 7.46
C LEU A 195 -8.02 -10.42 6.04
N MET A 196 -8.65 -9.36 5.53
CA MET A 196 -9.24 -9.32 4.21
C MET A 196 -8.26 -8.74 3.18
N LEU A 197 -8.21 -9.36 2.01
CA LEU A 197 -7.40 -8.92 0.87
C LEU A 197 -8.29 -8.42 -0.27
N ASN A 198 -7.78 -7.45 -1.01
CA ASN A 198 -8.42 -6.87 -2.17
C ASN A 198 -7.97 -7.57 -3.44
N TRP A 199 -8.73 -8.59 -3.85
CA TRP A 199 -8.38 -9.44 -4.98
C TRP A 199 -8.17 -8.67 -6.30
N GLU A 200 -8.86 -7.53 -6.51
CA GLU A 200 -8.74 -6.73 -7.74
C GLU A 200 -7.37 -6.07 -7.89
N LYS A 201 -6.67 -5.81 -6.78
CA LYS A 201 -5.31 -5.26 -6.78
C LYS A 201 -4.23 -6.29 -6.50
N CYS A 202 -4.61 -7.55 -6.30
CA CYS A 202 -3.64 -8.62 -6.07
C CYS A 202 -3.04 -9.09 -7.41
N HIS A 203 -1.73 -9.29 -7.41
CA HIS A 203 -0.97 -9.83 -8.52
C HIS A 203 -0.30 -11.14 -8.06
N PHE A 204 -0.55 -12.24 -8.78
CA PHE A 204 -0.08 -13.56 -8.38
C PHE A 204 0.93 -14.11 -9.37
N MET A 205 1.99 -14.75 -8.83
CA MET A 205 3.02 -15.48 -9.58
C MET A 205 3.64 -14.67 -10.72
N VAL A 206 3.95 -13.40 -10.44
CA VAL A 206 4.64 -12.51 -11.38
C VAL A 206 6.15 -12.59 -11.20
N THR A 207 6.92 -12.25 -12.22
CA THR A 207 8.40 -12.24 -12.18
C THR A 207 8.98 -10.88 -11.82
N GLU A 208 8.15 -9.84 -11.88
CA GLU A 208 8.49 -8.46 -11.52
C GLU A 208 7.25 -7.69 -11.05
N GLY A 209 7.45 -6.61 -10.30
CA GLY A 209 6.37 -5.69 -9.93
C GLY A 209 6.86 -4.41 -9.27
N ILE A 210 5.93 -3.50 -8.98
CA ILE A 210 6.23 -2.22 -8.35
C ILE A 210 5.94 -2.31 -6.85
N VAL A 211 6.97 -2.12 -6.04
CA VAL A 211 6.87 -2.08 -4.57
C VAL A 211 7.43 -0.76 -4.08
N LEU A 212 6.63 0.02 -3.35
CA LEU A 212 7.03 1.35 -2.84
C LEU A 212 7.68 2.25 -3.89
N GLY A 213 7.18 2.19 -5.13
CA GLY A 213 7.69 3.01 -6.24
C GLY A 213 9.03 2.57 -6.84
N HIS A 214 9.46 1.35 -6.55
CA HIS A 214 10.62 0.69 -7.16
C HIS A 214 10.15 -0.54 -7.92
N LYS A 215 10.73 -0.78 -9.08
CA LYS A 215 10.53 -2.01 -9.83
C LYS A 215 11.46 -3.08 -9.23
N ILE A 216 10.87 -4.17 -8.75
CA ILE A 216 11.58 -5.33 -8.22
C ILE A 216 11.51 -6.45 -9.24
N SER A 217 12.64 -7.08 -9.51
CA SER A 217 12.73 -8.29 -10.33
C SER A 217 13.93 -9.14 -9.91
N ARG A 218 14.13 -10.26 -10.64
CA ARG A 218 15.33 -11.09 -10.53
C ARG A 218 16.63 -10.32 -10.80
N ASP A 219 16.58 -9.30 -11.66
CA ASP A 219 17.76 -8.49 -12.00
C ASP A 219 18.11 -7.45 -10.92
N GLY A 220 17.30 -7.38 -9.86
CA GLY A 220 17.50 -6.50 -8.73
C GLY A 220 16.44 -5.41 -8.63
N ILE A 221 16.84 -4.27 -8.08
CA ILE A 221 15.98 -3.10 -7.85
C ILE A 221 16.22 -2.10 -8.97
N GLN A 222 15.15 -1.68 -9.63
CA GLN A 222 15.16 -0.65 -10.65
C GLN A 222 14.20 0.49 -10.26
N VAL A 223 14.42 1.66 -10.84
CA VAL A 223 13.50 2.78 -10.68
C VAL A 223 12.31 2.60 -11.61
N ASP A 224 11.11 2.91 -11.12
CA ASP A 224 9.92 2.97 -11.94
C ASP A 224 10.08 4.03 -13.06
N LYS A 225 10.00 3.58 -14.31
CA LYS A 225 10.16 4.43 -15.50
C LYS A 225 9.11 5.54 -15.54
N ALA A 226 7.89 5.30 -15.07
CA ALA A 226 6.83 6.31 -15.07
C ALA A 226 7.19 7.50 -14.16
N LYS A 227 7.87 7.22 -13.03
CA LYS A 227 8.34 8.26 -12.12
C LYS A 227 9.54 9.02 -12.69
N ILE A 228 10.46 8.35 -13.39
CA ILE A 228 11.55 9.04 -14.12
C ILE A 228 10.98 10.00 -15.16
N GLU A 229 10.00 9.55 -15.95
CA GLU A 229 9.39 10.37 -16.99
C GLU A 229 8.68 11.59 -16.39
N THR A 230 7.98 11.40 -15.27
CA THR A 230 7.32 12.50 -14.55
C THR A 230 8.35 13.54 -14.08
N ILE A 231 9.45 13.11 -13.46
CA ILE A 231 10.51 14.01 -12.98
C ILE A 231 11.20 14.72 -14.15
N SER A 232 11.43 14.02 -15.28
CA SER A 232 12.08 14.58 -16.46
C SER A 232 11.26 15.68 -17.15
N LYS A 233 9.94 15.66 -16.96
CA LYS A 233 9.01 16.68 -17.50
C LYS A 233 8.79 17.86 -16.56
N LEU A 234 9.37 17.85 -15.35
CA LEU A 234 9.20 18.97 -14.41
C LEU A 234 9.93 20.23 -14.93
N PRO A 235 9.30 21.41 -14.83
CA PRO A 235 9.98 22.65 -15.16
C PRO A 235 11.11 22.95 -14.14
N PRO A 236 12.13 23.73 -14.54
CA PRO A 236 13.17 24.15 -13.61
C PRO A 236 12.58 24.86 -12.37
N PRO A 237 12.99 24.49 -11.15
CA PRO A 237 12.43 25.06 -9.93
C PRO A 237 12.82 26.54 -9.80
N THR A 238 11.82 27.40 -9.61
CA THR A 238 12.00 28.87 -9.52
C THR A 238 11.99 29.41 -8.10
N SER A 239 11.77 28.56 -7.09
CA SER A 239 11.69 28.97 -5.69
C SER A 239 12.41 27.99 -4.77
N VAL A 240 12.84 28.44 -3.59
CA VAL A 240 13.45 27.58 -2.56
C VAL A 240 12.56 26.40 -2.18
N LYS A 241 11.24 26.63 -2.10
CA LYS A 241 10.26 25.56 -1.82
C LYS A 241 10.22 24.53 -2.97
N ALA A 242 10.27 24.98 -4.22
CA ALA A 242 10.31 24.10 -5.39
C ALA A 242 11.63 23.32 -5.45
N VAL A 243 12.75 23.95 -5.12
CA VAL A 243 14.07 23.29 -5.03
C VAL A 243 14.08 22.20 -3.95
N ARG A 244 13.60 22.51 -2.73
CA ARG A 244 13.48 21.52 -1.65
C ARG A 244 12.58 20.36 -2.02
N SER A 245 11.45 20.64 -2.67
CA SER A 245 10.54 19.61 -3.18
C SER A 245 11.24 18.72 -4.20
N PHE A 246 11.90 19.30 -5.22
CA PHE A 246 12.62 18.55 -6.25
C PHE A 246 13.74 17.69 -5.65
N LEU A 247 14.55 18.25 -4.74
CA LEU A 247 15.60 17.50 -4.04
C LEU A 247 15.03 16.36 -3.19
N GLY A 248 13.85 16.52 -2.60
CA GLY A 248 13.15 15.44 -1.92
C GLY A 248 12.77 14.29 -2.85
N HIS A 249 12.20 14.59 -4.03
CA HIS A 249 11.84 13.59 -5.04
C HIS A 249 13.09 12.88 -5.61
N ALA A 250 14.13 13.64 -5.95
CA ALA A 250 15.38 13.09 -6.47
C ALA A 250 16.16 12.31 -5.40
N GLY A 251 16.10 12.77 -4.14
CA GLY A 251 16.73 12.12 -2.99
C GLY A 251 16.17 10.73 -2.69
N PHE A 252 14.90 10.49 -2.98
CA PHE A 252 14.29 9.15 -2.90
C PHE A 252 15.03 8.14 -3.81
N TYR A 253 15.58 8.59 -4.94
CA TYR A 253 16.33 7.78 -5.90
C TYR A 253 17.85 7.92 -5.79
N ARG A 254 18.35 8.55 -4.73
CA ARG A 254 19.79 8.85 -4.55
C ARG A 254 20.71 7.65 -4.76
N ARG A 255 20.27 6.44 -4.39
CA ARG A 255 21.03 5.18 -4.55
C ARG A 255 21.36 4.83 -6.00
N PHE A 256 20.53 5.28 -6.94
CA PHE A 256 20.73 5.05 -8.38
C PHE A 256 21.53 6.17 -9.06
N ILE A 257 21.81 7.26 -8.34
CA ILE A 257 22.50 8.43 -8.86
C ILE A 257 23.90 8.51 -8.25
N LYS A 258 24.91 8.14 -9.04
CA LYS A 258 26.31 8.23 -8.64
C LYS A 258 26.66 9.66 -8.24
N ASP A 259 27.33 9.82 -7.10
CA ASP A 259 27.77 11.13 -6.59
C ASP A 259 26.64 12.15 -6.37
N PHE A 260 25.41 11.70 -6.05
CA PHE A 260 24.24 12.56 -5.85
C PHE A 260 24.52 13.77 -4.94
N SER A 261 25.22 13.57 -3.82
CA SER A 261 25.56 14.66 -2.88
C SER A 261 26.47 15.72 -3.50
N LYS A 262 27.37 15.35 -4.44
CA LYS A 262 28.23 16.32 -5.14
C LYS A 262 27.42 17.09 -6.18
N ILE A 263 26.54 16.40 -6.90
CA ILE A 263 25.70 16.99 -7.96
C ILE A 263 24.68 17.98 -7.38
N THR A 264 24.09 17.65 -6.22
CA THR A 264 23.06 18.49 -5.57
C THR A 264 23.61 19.61 -4.71
N ARG A 265 24.91 19.60 -4.39
CA ARG A 265 25.57 20.65 -3.58
C ARG A 265 25.31 22.09 -4.06
N PRO A 266 25.37 22.43 -5.38
CA PRO A 266 25.19 23.81 -5.85
C PRO A 266 23.76 24.33 -5.69
N ILE A 267 22.79 23.43 -5.64
CA ILE A 267 21.36 23.75 -5.57
C ILE A 267 20.77 23.50 -4.18
N ASN A 268 21.55 23.01 -3.22
CA ASN A 268 21.07 22.75 -1.87
C ASN A 268 20.84 24.08 -1.15
N PRO A 269 19.58 24.46 -0.84
CA PRO A 269 19.30 25.65 -0.06
C PRO A 269 19.56 25.28 1.39
N GLY A 270 20.74 25.62 1.90
CA GLY A 270 21.21 25.32 3.26
C GLY A 270 20.15 25.42 4.35
#